data_AF-A0A6I6GCP1-F1
#
_entry.id   AF-A0A6I6GCP1-F1
#
_cell.length_a   1.000
_cell.length_b   1.000
_cell.length_c   1.000
_cell.angle_alpha   90.00
_cell.angle_beta   90.00
_cell.angle_gamma   90.00
#
_symmetry.space_group_name_H-M   'P 1'
#
loop_
_entity.id
_entity.type
_entity.pdbx_description
1 polymer ?
#
loop_
_entity_poly.entity_id
_entity_poly.type
_entity_poly.pdbx_seq_one_letter_code
_entity_poly.pdbx_strand_id
1 'polypeptide(L)' 'MVNAGFEKRILFGSDNMVWPQSIGVAIDNINDAPFLSPSQKRDILFNNAARFLRLSKEQIQQMHE' A
#
# COMPACT_ATOMS: atom_id res chain seq x y z
N MET A 1 6.15 -13.74 -3.35
CA MET A 1 6.42 -12.79 -2.24
C MET A 1 5.49 -13.04 -1.06
N VAL A 2 4.16 -12.89 -1.25
CA VAL A 2 3.18 -13.18 -0.18
C VAL A 2 3.24 -14.63 0.29
N ASN A 3 3.10 -15.61 -0.62
CA ASN A 3 3.25 -17.05 -0.29
C ASN A 3 4.63 -17.44 0.27
N ALA A 4 5.64 -16.59 0.06
CA ALA A 4 6.98 -16.77 0.61
C ALA A 4 7.16 -16.13 2.00
N GLY A 5 6.08 -15.61 2.62
CA GLY A 5 6.09 -15.01 3.95
C GLY A 5 6.57 -13.55 4.01
N PHE A 6 6.76 -12.89 2.86
CA PHE A 6 7.28 -11.52 2.81
C PHE A 6 6.20 -10.42 2.73
N GLU A 7 4.94 -10.76 2.94
CA GLU A 7 3.80 -9.84 2.81
C GLU A 7 3.97 -8.51 3.58
N LYS A 8 4.60 -8.55 4.75
CA LYS A 8 4.83 -7.35 5.59
C LYS A 8 5.97 -6.45 5.12
N ARG A 9 6.67 -6.82 4.04
CA ARG A 9 7.83 -6.12 3.49
C ARG A 9 7.56 -5.52 2.11
N ILE A 10 6.31 -5.58 1.64
CA ILE A 10 5.89 -5.05 0.34
C ILE A 10 5.22 -3.70 0.56
N LEU A 11 5.67 -2.66 -0.13
CA LEU A 11 5.11 -1.31 -0.06
C LEU A 11 4.75 -0.86 -1.47
N PHE A 12 3.66 -0.11 -1.62
CA PHE A 12 3.36 0.60 -2.85
C PHE A 12 4.13 1.93 -2.92
N GLY A 13 4.69 2.22 -4.08
CA GLY A 13 5.28 3.51 -4.44
C GLY A 13 5.11 3.73 -5.94
N SER A 14 4.69 4.92 -6.34
CA SER A 14 4.37 5.20 -7.74
C SER A 14 5.57 5.56 -8.59
N ASP A 15 6.64 6.08 -7.96
CA ASP A 15 7.83 6.65 -8.63
C ASP A 15 7.48 7.56 -9.81
N ASN A 16 6.36 8.29 -9.66
CA ASN A 16 5.76 8.99 -10.78
C ASN A 16 6.37 10.38 -10.95
N MET A 17 6.92 10.65 -12.13
CA MET A 17 7.54 11.94 -12.46
C MET A 17 6.77 12.75 -13.52
N VAL A 18 5.89 12.11 -14.32
CA VAL A 18 5.37 12.71 -15.56
C VAL A 18 3.88 12.50 -15.76
N TRP A 19 3.30 11.40 -15.25
CA TRP A 19 1.94 10.99 -15.61
C TRP A 19 1.05 10.65 -14.41
N PRO A 20 0.50 11.64 -13.68
CA PRO A 20 -0.20 11.44 -12.40
C PRO A 20 -1.32 10.39 -12.40
N GLN A 21 -2.00 10.19 -13.53
CA GLN A 21 -3.10 9.24 -13.68
C GLN A 21 -2.65 7.78 -13.47
N SER A 22 -1.38 7.45 -13.70
CA SER A 22 -0.86 6.10 -13.50
C SER A 22 -0.89 5.65 -12.04
N ILE A 23 -0.96 6.59 -11.09
CA ILE A 23 -1.09 6.28 -9.65
C ILE A 23 -2.43 5.59 -9.40
N GLY A 24 -3.53 6.15 -9.91
CA GLY A 24 -4.87 5.58 -9.75
C GLY A 24 -4.96 4.18 -10.37
N VAL A 25 -4.48 4.03 -11.62
CA VAL A 25 -4.46 2.73 -12.30
C VAL A 25 -3.67 1.68 -11.52
N ALA A 26 -2.53 2.05 -10.94
CA ALA A 26 -1.73 1.12 -10.14
C ALA A 26 -2.42 0.71 -8.83
N ILE A 27 -3.13 1.65 -8.18
CA ILE A 27 -3.94 1.36 -7.00
C ILE A 27 -5.09 0.41 -7.36
N ASP A 28 -5.80 0.67 -8.47
CA ASP A 28 -6.90 -0.17 -8.94
C ASP A 28 -6.42 -1.59 -9.24
N ASN A 29 -5.27 -1.75 -9.89
CA ASN A 29 -4.67 -3.06 -10.12
C ASN A 29 -4.40 -3.85 -8.82
N ILE A 30 -4.00 -3.18 -7.73
CA ILE A 30 -3.81 -3.82 -6.42
C ILE A 30 -5.17 -4.18 -5.81
N ASN A 31 -6.16 -3.29 -5.91
CA ASN A 31 -7.51 -3.51 -5.39
C ASN A 31 -8.24 -4.64 -6.10
N ASP A 32 -8.02 -4.82 -7.40
CA ASP A 32 -8.69 -5.83 -8.22
C ASP A 32 -7.96 -7.18 -8.23
N ALA A 33 -6.74 -7.26 -7.70
CA ALA A 33 -5.97 -8.50 -7.61
C ALA A 33 -6.75 -9.57 -6.80
N PRO A 34 -7.23 -10.66 -7.44
CA PRO A 34 -8.10 -11.64 -6.78
C PRO A 34 -7.34 -12.56 -5.82
N PHE A 35 -6.02 -12.63 -5.96
CA PHE A 35 -5.14 -13.45 -5.13
C PHE A 35 -4.67 -12.75 -3.84
N LEU A 36 -5.07 -11.49 -3.62
CA LEU A 36 -4.78 -10.76 -2.40
C LEU A 36 -6.05 -10.64 -1.54
N SER A 37 -5.91 -10.94 -0.25
CA SER A 37 -6.96 -10.66 0.72
C SER A 37 -7.14 -9.13 0.91
N PRO A 38 -8.29 -8.68 1.44
CA PRO A 38 -8.48 -7.27 1.80
C PRO A 38 -7.40 -6.75 2.77
N SER A 39 -6.94 -7.58 3.72
CA SER A 39 -5.88 -7.21 4.66
C SER A 39 -4.53 -7.05 3.96
N GLN A 40 -4.18 -7.94 3.03
CA GLN A 40 -2.94 -7.85 2.26
C GLN A 40 -2.91 -6.61 1.36
N LYS A 41 -4.05 -6.27 0.73
CA LYS A 41 -4.19 -5.02 -0.05
C LYS A 41 -3.94 -3.80 0.83
N ARG A 42 -4.57 -3.74 2.01
CA ARG A 42 -4.35 -2.65 2.98
C ARG A 42 -2.92 -2.59 3.49
N ASP A 43 -2.26 -3.73 3.68
CA ASP A 43 -0.86 -3.77 4.10
C ASP A 43 0.07 -3.19 3.04
N ILE A 44 -0.11 -3.58 1.77
CA ILE A 44 0.69 -3.08 0.64
C ILE A 44 0.48 -1.58 0.42
N LEU A 45 -0.77 -1.13 0.46
CA LEU A 45 -1.13 0.26 0.18
C LEU A 45 -0.90 1.20 1.37
N PHE A 46 -0.79 0.70 2.61
CA PHE A 46 -0.71 1.58 3.78
C PHE A 46 0.07 1.00 4.98
N ASN A 47 -0.39 -0.09 5.60
CA ASN A 47 0.10 -0.46 6.94
C ASN A 47 1.60 -0.77 6.96
N ASN A 48 2.14 -1.36 5.89
CA ASN A 48 3.57 -1.65 5.81
C ASN A 48 4.39 -0.36 5.74
N ALA A 49 3.92 0.65 5.01
CA ALA A 49 4.56 1.97 4.95
C ALA A 49 4.48 2.69 6.29
N ALA A 50 3.30 2.68 6.93
CA ALA A 50 3.13 3.29 8.26
C ALA A 50 4.10 2.71 9.30
N ARG A 51 4.26 1.38 9.31
CA ARG A 51 5.23 0.68 10.17
C ARG A 51 6.68 0.98 9.80
N PHE A 52 7.01 0.94 8.50
CA PHE A 52 8.37 1.18 8.00
C PHE A 52 8.86 2.60 8.33
N LEU A 53 7.99 3.60 8.11
CA LEU A 53 8.27 5.01 8.38
C LEU A 53 8.06 5.42 9.83
N ARG A 54 7.60 4.50 10.70
CA ARG A 54 7.36 4.73 12.13
C ARG A 54 6.36 5.87 12.38
N LEU A 55 5.28 5.92 11.61
CA LEU A 55 4.23 6.91 11.79
C LEU A 55 3.54 6.74 13.15
N SER A 56 3.24 7.86 13.80
CA SER A 56 2.50 7.89 15.06
C SER A 56 1.02 7.58 14.82
N LYS A 57 0.29 7.26 15.90
CA LYS A 57 -1.16 7.02 15.81
C LYS A 57 -1.90 8.27 15.36
N GLU A 58 -1.45 9.43 15.80
CA GLU A 58 -2.00 10.74 15.43
C GLU A 58 -1.80 11.01 13.94
N GLN A 59 -0.60 10.74 13.40
CA GLN A 59 -0.32 10.87 11.96
C GLN A 59 -1.17 9.93 11.12
N ILE A 60 -1.32 8.67 11.56
CA ILE A 60 -2.18 7.69 10.89
C ILE A 60 -3.64 8.17 10.91
N GLN A 61 -4.12 8.65 12.06
CA GLN A 61 -5.50 9.13 12.21
C GLN A 61 -5.82 10.29 11.25
N GLN A 62 -4.89 11.24 11.08
CA GLN A 62 -5.04 12.37 10.15
C GLN A 62 -5.12 11.93 8.67
N MET A 63 -4.56 10.78 8.32
CA MET A 63 -4.60 10.24 6.94
C MET A 63 -5.89 9.45 6.65
N HIS A 64 -6.72 9.21 7.66
CA HIS A 64 -8.01 8.51 7.56
C HIS A 64 -9.21 9.47 7.44
N GLU A 65 -8.98 10.78 7.49
CA GLU A 65 -9.96 11.84 7.20
C GLU A 65 -10.06 12.12 5.71
#